data_AF-A0A536X2B3-F1
#
_entry.id   AF-A0A536X2B3-F1
#
_cell.length_a   1.000
_cell.length_b   1.000
_cell.length_c   1.000
_cell.angle_alpha   90.00
_cell.angle_beta   90.00
_cell.angle_gamma   90.00
#
_symmetry.space_group_name_H-M   'P 1'
#
loop_
_entity.id
_entity.type
_entity.pdbx_description
1 polymer ?
#
loop_
_entity_poly.entity_id
_entity_poly.type
_entity_poly.pdbx_seq_one_letter_code
_entity_poly.pdbx_strand_id
1 'polypeptide(L)'
;MKDARDVRLARMKWLASGLLVLAGAIYVVARAFEAEHPWLFYVSVTAEASMVGAIADWFAVTALFHHPLGLRFIPHTAIIPRNKQRIAAGLSHFIETNFLTSAAVLQRIRDFQPARTLYAWLLRAENAEAVATYVTRLSAYLLGAMDDERVRRYLQQTIARRLKSADIAGAAAELLDVLTENKRHHELLDAALAALDELLSRAETQAYLAGEVAKSAPLLKWLSDLFQLKLDERAALKIVEVAVQKIKEVRNTESHALRERFDAYAAGFVRRLKNDEALRERVHRLRDEALASPALAAYAGGVWDELRAWLAAEHDRRPASLHQRVTGTLESLGRTLRADREIQAWLDEQILEGAA
;
A
#
# COMPACT_ATOMS: atom_id res chain seq x y z
N MET A 1 -21.03 -20.58 43.11
CA MET A 1 -20.48 -19.45 43.90
C MET A 1 -21.45 -18.28 44.10
N LYS A 2 -22.45 -18.06 43.23
CA LYS A 2 -23.50 -17.01 43.40
C LYS A 2 -24.41 -17.28 44.61
N ASP A 3 -24.92 -18.51 44.75
CA ASP A 3 -25.88 -18.86 45.81
C ASP A 3 -25.38 -18.60 47.24
N ALA A 4 -24.10 -18.87 47.51
CA ALA A 4 -23.51 -18.61 48.84
C ALA A 4 -23.38 -17.12 49.16
N ARG A 5 -23.23 -16.25 48.15
CA ARG A 5 -23.20 -14.78 48.34
C ARG A 5 -24.60 -14.24 48.55
N ASP A 6 -25.57 -14.71 47.77
CA ASP A 6 -26.95 -14.24 47.82
C ASP A 6 -27.62 -14.62 49.15
N VAL A 7 -27.36 -15.83 49.66
CA VAL A 7 -27.82 -16.28 50.99
C VAL A 7 -27.22 -15.43 52.11
N ARG A 8 -25.92 -15.11 52.04
CA ARG A 8 -25.27 -14.22 53.02
C ARG A 8 -25.84 -12.81 53.00
N LEU A 9 -26.07 -12.27 51.81
CA LEU A 9 -26.66 -10.94 51.63
C LEU A 9 -28.09 -10.88 52.20
N ALA A 10 -28.91 -11.90 51.92
CA ALA A 10 -30.27 -12.00 52.45
C ALA A 10 -30.27 -12.07 53.99
N ARG A 11 -29.36 -12.86 54.58
CA ARG A 11 -29.21 -12.96 56.03
C ARG A 11 -28.80 -11.61 56.66
N MET A 12 -27.85 -10.90 56.06
CA MET A 12 -27.43 -9.58 56.54
C MET A 12 -28.55 -8.55 56.45
N LYS A 13 -29.32 -8.55 55.35
CA LYS A 13 -30.50 -7.68 55.21
C LYS A 13 -31.54 -7.96 56.29
N TRP A 14 -31.86 -9.23 56.53
CA TRP A 14 -32.79 -9.62 57.59
C TRP A 14 -32.31 -9.22 58.99
N LEU A 15 -31.02 -9.40 59.28
CA LEU A 15 -30.44 -8.98 60.56
C LEU A 15 -30.49 -7.45 60.72
N ALA A 16 -30.12 -6.69 59.69
CA ALA A 16 -30.15 -5.23 59.72
C ALA A 16 -31.58 -4.69 59.88
N SER A 17 -32.54 -5.24 59.12
CA SER A 17 -33.97 -4.90 59.27
C SER A 17 -34.52 -5.31 60.64
N GLY A 18 -34.12 -6.47 61.15
CA GLY A 18 -34.51 -6.95 62.48
C GLY A 18 -33.99 -6.04 63.59
N LEU A 19 -32.72 -5.62 63.51
CA LEU A 19 -32.12 -4.66 64.46
C LEU A 19 -32.80 -3.30 64.41
N LEU A 20 -33.17 -2.81 63.22
CA LEU A 20 -33.91 -1.56 63.07
C LEU A 20 -35.30 -1.64 63.72
N VAL A 21 -36.04 -2.72 63.47
CA VAL A 21 -37.36 -2.96 64.08
C VAL A 21 -37.24 -3.09 65.60
N LEU A 22 -36.20 -3.80 66.08
CA LEU A 22 -35.92 -3.94 67.50
C LEU A 22 -35.62 -2.57 68.16
N ALA A 23 -34.79 -1.73 67.53
CA ALA A 23 -34.52 -0.38 68.02
C ALA A 23 -35.80 0.47 68.08
N GLY A 24 -36.66 0.38 67.05
CA GLY A 24 -37.96 1.03 67.05
C GLY A 24 -38.90 0.53 68.15
N ALA A 25 -38.93 -0.78 68.39
CA ALA A 25 -39.73 -1.37 69.47
C ALA A 25 -39.22 -0.94 70.86
N ILE A 26 -37.89 -0.92 71.07
CA ILE A 26 -37.28 -0.42 72.30
C ILE A 26 -37.63 1.05 72.50
N TYR A 27 -37.57 1.88 71.45
CA TYR A 27 -37.96 3.28 71.51
C TYR A 27 -39.42 3.45 71.95
N VAL A 28 -40.37 2.74 71.31
CA VAL A 28 -41.81 2.84 71.62
C VAL A 28 -42.09 2.40 73.07
N VAL A 29 -41.52 1.28 73.51
CA VAL A 29 -41.71 0.77 74.88
C VAL A 29 -41.07 1.72 75.90
N ALA A 30 -39.83 2.15 75.68
CA ALA A 30 -39.14 3.07 76.59
C ALA A 30 -39.88 4.42 76.71
N ARG A 31 -40.46 4.92 75.60
CA ARG A 31 -41.30 6.13 75.62
C ARG A 31 -42.62 5.93 76.35
N ALA A 32 -43.29 4.79 76.19
CA ALA A 32 -44.59 4.54 76.82
C ALA A 32 -44.50 4.47 78.35
N PHE A 33 -43.42 3.88 78.88
CA PHE A 33 -43.22 3.70 80.34
C PHE A 33 -42.37 4.81 80.98
N GLU A 34 -42.00 5.84 80.23
CA GLU A 34 -41.16 6.95 80.71
C GLU A 34 -41.81 7.69 81.89
N ALA A 35 -43.14 7.78 81.92
CA ALA A 35 -43.90 8.44 82.99
C ALA A 35 -43.79 7.71 84.34
N GLU A 36 -43.62 6.39 84.33
CA GLU A 36 -43.50 5.57 85.54
C GLU A 36 -42.03 5.35 85.95
N HIS A 37 -41.10 5.41 85.00
CA HIS A 37 -39.68 5.13 85.21
C HIS A 37 -38.77 6.15 84.51
N PRO A 38 -38.33 7.21 85.20
CA PRO A 38 -37.56 8.31 84.60
C PRO A 38 -36.23 7.91 83.93
N TRP A 39 -35.61 6.79 84.33
CA TRP A 39 -34.35 6.32 83.74
C TRP A 39 -34.53 5.81 82.30
N LEU A 40 -35.76 5.46 81.88
CA LEU A 40 -36.07 5.03 80.51
C LEU A 40 -35.87 6.13 79.48
N PHE A 41 -35.79 7.39 79.89
CA PHE A 41 -35.44 8.52 79.02
C PHE A 41 -34.10 8.33 78.29
N TYR A 42 -33.05 7.85 78.99
CA TYR A 42 -31.76 7.62 78.35
C TYR A 42 -31.81 6.49 77.31
N VAL A 43 -32.64 5.48 77.56
CA VAL A 43 -32.87 4.36 76.64
C VAL A 43 -33.64 4.82 75.41
N SER A 44 -34.69 5.64 75.59
CA SER A 44 -35.51 6.14 74.48
C SER A 44 -34.69 7.01 73.54
N VAL A 45 -33.91 7.97 74.05
CA VAL A 45 -33.06 8.83 73.22
C VAL A 45 -31.98 8.03 72.49
N THR A 46 -31.38 7.03 73.13
CA THR A 46 -30.37 6.18 72.49
C THR A 46 -30.98 5.30 71.39
N ALA A 47 -32.18 4.77 71.62
CA ALA A 47 -32.92 3.99 70.65
C ALA A 47 -33.40 4.86 69.47
N GLU A 48 -33.83 6.09 69.73
CA GLU A 48 -34.20 7.09 68.72
C GLU A 48 -32.99 7.43 67.83
N ALA A 49 -31.86 7.76 68.44
CA ALA A 49 -30.63 8.08 67.71
C ALA A 49 -30.16 6.88 66.85
N SER A 50 -30.23 5.67 67.40
CA SER A 50 -29.87 4.43 66.67
C SER A 50 -30.80 4.17 65.48
N MET A 51 -32.11 4.36 65.66
CA MET A 51 -33.11 4.19 64.61
C MET A 51 -32.95 5.23 63.50
N VAL A 52 -32.84 6.51 63.85
CA VAL A 52 -32.65 7.60 62.89
C VAL A 52 -31.33 7.44 62.14
N GLY A 53 -30.25 7.09 62.83
CA GLY A 53 -28.95 6.82 62.23
C GLY A 53 -28.99 5.69 61.20
N ALA A 54 -29.66 4.58 61.52
CA ALA A 54 -29.83 3.46 60.60
C ALA A 54 -30.68 3.82 59.37
N ILE A 55 -31.73 4.64 59.54
CA ILE A 55 -32.54 5.14 58.41
C ILE A 55 -31.71 6.08 57.51
N ALA A 56 -30.87 6.94 58.10
CA ALA A 56 -30.01 7.87 57.36
C ALA A 56 -28.95 7.13 56.53
N ASP A 57 -28.29 6.11 57.10
CA ASP A 57 -27.32 5.29 56.37
C ASP A 57 -27.98 4.52 55.20
N TRP A 58 -29.15 3.92 55.46
CA TRP A 58 -29.94 3.29 54.41
C TRP A 58 -30.29 4.26 53.28
N PHE A 59 -30.71 5.49 53.64
CA PHE A 59 -31.03 6.53 52.67
C PHE A 59 -29.79 6.93 51.86
N ALA A 60 -28.63 7.12 52.48
CA ALA A 60 -27.40 7.53 51.80
C ALA A 60 -26.94 6.50 50.75
N VAL A 61 -26.88 5.22 51.13
CA VAL A 61 -26.51 4.14 50.20
C VAL A 61 -27.57 4.00 49.09
N THR A 62 -28.85 4.05 49.45
CA THR A 62 -29.92 3.95 48.46
C THR A 62 -29.89 5.13 47.50
N ALA A 63 -29.72 6.37 47.97
CA ALA A 63 -29.63 7.57 47.15
C ALA A 63 -28.39 7.58 46.23
N LEU A 64 -27.33 6.86 46.57
CA LEU A 64 -26.16 6.72 45.70
C LEU A 64 -26.50 5.89 44.43
N PHE A 65 -27.28 4.81 44.57
CA PHE A 65 -27.53 3.84 43.50
C PHE A 65 -28.95 3.88 42.89
N HIS A 66 -29.97 4.29 43.65
CA HIS A 66 -31.39 4.21 43.31
C HIS A 66 -32.17 5.41 43.88
N HIS A 67 -33.48 5.46 43.60
CA HIS A 67 -34.40 6.37 44.29
C HIS A 67 -34.94 5.69 45.57
N PRO A 68 -34.80 6.32 46.75
CA PRO A 68 -35.34 5.76 47.99
C PRO A 68 -36.86 5.58 47.87
N LEU A 69 -37.36 4.40 48.29
CA LEU A 69 -38.77 3.97 48.13
C LEU A 69 -39.30 3.99 46.68
N GLY A 70 -38.43 4.09 45.66
CA GLY A 70 -38.85 4.25 44.26
C GLY A 70 -39.37 5.65 43.91
N LEU A 71 -39.25 6.61 44.82
CA LEU A 71 -39.84 7.94 44.71
C LEU A 71 -38.90 8.88 43.93
N ARG A 72 -39.21 9.10 42.66
CA ARG A 72 -38.41 9.93 41.74
C ARG A 72 -38.44 11.43 42.05
N PHE A 73 -39.35 11.88 42.92
CA PHE A 73 -39.50 13.30 43.27
C PHE A 73 -38.41 13.81 44.21
N ILE A 74 -37.68 12.93 44.90
CA ILE A 74 -36.65 13.34 45.86
C ILE A 74 -35.42 13.82 45.07
N PRO A 75 -35.09 15.12 45.10
CA PRO A 75 -33.97 15.66 44.34
C PRO A 75 -32.64 15.06 44.84
N HIS A 76 -31.61 15.07 44.00
CA HIS A 76 -30.25 14.60 44.34
C HIS A 76 -30.11 13.11 44.77
N THR A 77 -31.01 12.23 44.32
CA THR A 77 -30.91 10.77 44.49
C THR A 77 -30.52 10.07 43.17
N ALA A 78 -30.23 8.77 43.22
CA ALA A 78 -29.61 8.00 42.13
C ALA A 78 -28.34 8.69 41.57
N ILE A 79 -27.45 9.14 42.46
CA ILE A 79 -26.29 9.98 42.12
C ILE A 79 -25.40 9.31 41.06
N ILE A 80 -25.09 8.01 41.21
CA ILE A 80 -24.24 7.28 40.27
C ILE A 80 -24.93 7.11 38.91
N PRO A 81 -26.15 6.54 38.80
CA PRO A 81 -26.85 6.45 37.52
C PRO A 81 -26.97 7.79 36.80
N ARG A 82 -27.30 8.86 37.53
CA ARG A 82 -27.48 10.21 37.00
C ARG A 82 -26.18 10.83 36.49
N ASN A 83 -25.04 10.49 37.10
CA ASN A 83 -23.71 11.00 36.70
C ASN A 83 -22.87 10.00 35.91
N LYS A 84 -23.46 8.89 35.43
CA LYS A 84 -22.71 7.80 34.79
C LYS A 84 -21.79 8.28 33.66
N GLN A 85 -22.28 9.18 32.81
CA GLN A 85 -21.51 9.74 31.70
C GLN A 85 -20.31 10.56 32.19
N ARG A 86 -20.51 11.42 33.19
CA ARG A 86 -19.43 12.22 33.80
C ARG A 86 -18.37 11.34 34.47
N ILE A 87 -18.80 10.30 35.18
CA ILE A 87 -17.90 9.33 35.82
C ILE A 87 -17.11 8.56 34.76
N ALA A 88 -17.77 8.10 33.70
CA ALA A 88 -17.12 7.40 32.59
C ALA A 88 -16.08 8.28 31.90
N ALA A 89 -16.44 9.54 31.58
CA ALA A 89 -15.51 10.50 30.99
C ALA A 89 -14.30 10.78 31.89
N GLY A 90 -14.52 10.96 33.19
CA GLY A 90 -13.45 11.14 34.16
C GLY A 90 -12.54 9.91 34.28
N LEU A 91 -13.11 8.71 34.24
CA LEU A 91 -12.35 7.46 34.27
C LEU A 91 -11.56 7.25 32.98
N SER A 92 -12.14 7.54 31.82
CA SER A 92 -11.43 7.51 30.53
C SER A 92 -10.24 8.47 30.54
N HIS A 93 -10.46 9.72 30.94
CA HIS A 93 -9.39 10.71 31.05
C HIS A 93 -8.30 10.29 32.05
N PHE A 94 -8.69 9.69 33.17
CA PHE A 94 -7.75 9.16 34.15
C PHE A 94 -6.91 8.01 33.58
N ILE A 95 -7.53 7.06 32.86
CA ILE A 95 -6.82 5.95 32.20
C ILE A 95 -5.89 6.48 31.11
N GLU A 96 -6.36 7.41 30.29
CA GLU A 96 -5.56 8.05 29.25
C GLU A 96 -4.32 8.74 29.84
N THR A 97 -4.52 9.55 30.88
CA THR A 97 -3.46 10.37 31.48
C THR A 97 -2.49 9.56 32.34
N ASN A 98 -2.94 8.48 32.98
CA ASN A 98 -2.11 7.75 33.96
C ASN A 98 -1.60 6.41 33.44
N PHE A 99 -2.27 5.78 32.48
CA PHE A 99 -1.96 4.42 32.02
C PHE A 99 -1.65 4.31 30.51
N LEU A 100 -2.14 5.24 29.68
CA LEU A 100 -1.95 5.22 28.22
C LEU A 100 -1.10 6.39 27.73
N THR A 101 -0.20 6.92 28.55
CA THR A 101 0.78 7.90 28.07
C THR A 101 1.63 7.25 26.99
N SER A 102 2.00 7.98 25.93
CA SER A 102 2.84 7.44 24.85
C SER A 102 4.12 6.80 25.39
N ALA A 103 4.72 7.41 26.42
CA ALA A 103 5.88 6.85 27.12
C ALA A 103 5.58 5.50 27.80
N ALA A 104 4.43 5.35 28.47
CA ALA A 104 4.05 4.08 29.10
C ALA A 104 3.76 2.98 28.07
N VAL A 105 3.14 3.34 26.94
CA VAL A 105 2.86 2.40 25.84
C VAL A 105 4.15 1.96 25.16
N LEU A 106 5.03 2.90 24.80
CA LEU A 106 6.33 2.61 24.19
C LEU A 106 7.21 1.75 25.11
N GLN A 107 7.20 2.04 26.41
CA GLN A 107 7.92 1.21 27.38
C GLN A 107 7.38 -0.22 27.43
N ARG A 108 6.05 -0.40 27.37
CA ARG A 108 5.44 -1.74 27.32
C ARG A 108 5.74 -2.49 26.03
N ILE A 109 5.78 -1.79 24.89
CA ILE A 109 6.20 -2.38 23.61
C ILE A 109 7.66 -2.82 23.69
N ARG A 110 8.54 -1.99 24.27
CA ARG A 110 9.96 -2.33 24.49
C ARG A 110 10.12 -3.54 25.40
N ASP A 111 9.38 -3.62 26.50
CA ASP A 111 9.43 -4.76 27.43
C ASP A 111 8.98 -6.08 26.76
N PHE A 112 8.09 -5.99 25.76
CA PHE A 112 7.60 -7.14 25.00
C PHE A 112 8.64 -7.74 24.02
N GLN A 113 9.73 -7.03 23.74
CA GLN A 113 10.80 -7.44 22.81
C GLN A 113 10.23 -7.94 21.46
N PRO A 114 9.65 -7.05 20.64
CA PRO A 114 8.94 -7.40 19.41
C PRO A 114 9.73 -8.30 18.46
N ALA A 115 11.01 -7.98 18.21
CA ALA A 115 11.89 -8.77 17.35
C ALA A 115 12.07 -10.19 17.91
N ARG A 116 12.22 -10.32 19.23
CA ARG A 116 12.33 -11.60 19.91
C ARG A 116 11.08 -12.45 19.75
N THR A 117 9.93 -11.84 19.97
CA THR A 117 8.64 -12.50 19.80
C THR A 117 8.45 -12.95 18.36
N LEU A 118 8.81 -12.11 17.39
CA LEU A 118 8.69 -12.39 15.96
C LEU A 118 9.55 -13.58 15.53
N TYR A 119 10.85 -13.60 15.85
CA TYR A 119 11.69 -14.73 15.42
C TYR A 119 11.30 -16.02 16.15
N ALA A 120 10.93 -15.94 17.44
CA ALA A 120 10.50 -17.11 18.20
C ALA A 120 9.19 -17.69 17.64
N TRP A 121 8.32 -16.83 17.13
CA TRP A 121 7.10 -17.24 16.43
C TRP A 121 7.41 -17.86 15.06
N LEU A 122 8.29 -17.23 14.25
CA LEU A 122 8.69 -17.74 12.93
C LEU A 122 9.43 -19.08 12.98
N LEU A 123 10.19 -19.35 14.04
CA LEU A 123 10.92 -20.60 14.21
C LEU A 123 10.03 -21.81 14.56
N ARG A 124 8.73 -21.60 14.82
CA ARG A 124 7.77 -22.69 15.00
C ARG A 124 7.29 -23.14 13.62
N ALA A 125 7.48 -24.42 13.30
CA ALA A 125 7.16 -24.98 11.99
C ALA A 125 5.69 -24.73 11.61
N GLU A 126 4.77 -24.82 12.58
CA GLU A 126 3.34 -24.62 12.36
C GLU A 126 3.01 -23.18 11.92
N ASN A 127 3.75 -22.19 12.44
CA ASN A 127 3.55 -20.79 12.09
C ASN A 127 4.12 -20.47 10.70
N ALA A 128 5.31 -20.99 10.40
CA ALA A 128 5.92 -20.84 9.07
C ALA A 128 5.03 -21.48 7.98
N GLU A 129 4.47 -22.66 8.26
CA GLU A 129 3.52 -23.35 7.39
C GLU A 129 2.19 -22.60 7.24
N ALA A 130 1.66 -22.02 8.33
CA ALA A 130 0.47 -21.18 8.28
C ALA A 130 0.70 -19.96 7.38
N VAL A 131 1.79 -19.22 7.56
CA VAL A 131 2.13 -18.07 6.70
C VAL A 131 2.34 -18.49 5.27
N ALA A 132 3.07 -19.58 5.03
CA ALA A 132 3.26 -20.11 3.68
C ALA A 132 1.93 -20.47 3.01
N THR A 133 0.97 -21.02 3.76
CA THR A 133 -0.40 -21.29 3.28
C THR A 133 -1.11 -19.99 2.89
N TYR A 134 -1.06 -18.95 3.74
CA TYR A 134 -1.66 -17.66 3.44
C TYR A 134 -1.02 -16.99 2.23
N VAL A 135 0.31 -16.96 2.14
CA VAL A 135 1.05 -16.40 1.01
C VAL A 135 0.71 -17.14 -0.28
N THR A 136 0.63 -18.48 -0.24
CA THR A 136 0.27 -19.28 -1.41
C THR A 136 -1.17 -18.98 -1.85
N ARG A 137 -2.13 -18.93 -0.92
CA ARG A 137 -3.53 -18.57 -1.22
C ARG A 137 -3.67 -17.15 -1.74
N LEU A 138 -2.96 -16.19 -1.14
CA LEU A 138 -2.96 -14.81 -1.58
C LEU A 138 -2.36 -14.70 -2.99
N SER A 139 -1.28 -15.43 -3.27
CA SER A 139 -0.69 -15.44 -4.61
C SER A 139 -1.66 -16.01 -5.66
N ALA A 140 -2.34 -17.12 -5.36
CA ALA A 140 -3.38 -17.68 -6.23
C ALA A 140 -4.56 -16.71 -6.42
N TYR A 141 -4.99 -16.05 -5.34
CA TYR A 141 -6.04 -15.03 -5.41
C TYR A 141 -5.62 -13.83 -6.26
N LEU A 142 -4.39 -13.35 -6.11
CA LEU A 142 -3.86 -12.24 -6.90
C LEU A 142 -3.73 -12.62 -8.38
N LEU A 143 -3.30 -13.83 -8.69
CA LEU A 143 -3.30 -14.35 -10.06
C LEU A 143 -4.72 -14.39 -10.64
N GLY A 144 -5.70 -14.88 -9.87
CA GLY A 144 -7.11 -14.83 -10.27
C GLY A 144 -7.69 -13.41 -10.34
N ALA A 145 -7.17 -12.46 -9.56
CA ALA A 145 -7.57 -11.05 -9.68
C ALA A 145 -6.97 -10.39 -10.94
N MET A 146 -5.78 -10.81 -11.38
CA MET A 146 -5.21 -10.40 -12.67
C MET A 146 -6.05 -10.89 -13.86
N ASP A 147 -6.95 -11.86 -13.66
CA ASP A 147 -7.92 -12.27 -14.67
C ASP A 147 -9.06 -11.29 -14.88
N ASP A 148 -9.34 -10.40 -13.92
CA ASP A 148 -10.47 -9.47 -14.03
C ASP A 148 -10.14 -8.36 -15.06
N GLU A 149 -11.02 -8.22 -16.05
CA GLU A 149 -10.96 -7.17 -17.07
C GLU A 149 -10.92 -5.75 -16.46
N ARG A 150 -11.38 -5.58 -15.21
CA ARG A 150 -11.24 -4.34 -14.45
C ARG A 150 -9.79 -4.06 -14.06
N VAL A 151 -9.02 -5.07 -13.65
CA VAL A 151 -7.59 -4.91 -13.30
C VAL A 151 -6.79 -4.56 -14.54
N ARG A 152 -7.04 -5.26 -15.66
CA ARG A 152 -6.44 -4.95 -16.97
C ARG A 152 -6.68 -3.50 -17.36
N ARG A 153 -7.95 -3.05 -17.38
CA ARG A 153 -8.30 -1.66 -17.72
C ARG A 153 -7.72 -0.65 -16.75
N TYR A 154 -7.74 -0.93 -15.45
CA TYR A 154 -7.16 -0.05 -14.43
C TYR A 154 -5.65 0.12 -14.63
N LEU A 155 -4.93 -0.97 -14.88
CA LEU A 155 -3.48 -0.94 -15.10
C LEU A 155 -3.15 -0.17 -16.39
N GLN A 156 -3.85 -0.47 -17.49
CA GLN A 156 -3.71 0.26 -18.76
C GLN A 156 -3.94 1.76 -18.58
N GLN A 157 -5.01 2.15 -17.90
CA GLN A 157 -5.31 3.56 -17.62
C GLN A 157 -4.27 4.21 -16.70
N THR A 158 -3.73 3.47 -15.74
CA THR A 158 -2.73 3.99 -14.81
C THR A 158 -1.39 4.19 -15.50
N ILE A 159 -0.95 3.24 -16.32
CA ILE A 159 0.26 3.35 -17.15
C ILE A 159 0.08 4.49 -18.16
N ALA A 160 -1.05 4.56 -18.86
CA ALA A 160 -1.33 5.64 -19.82
C ALA A 160 -1.32 7.02 -19.15
N ARG A 161 -1.92 7.16 -17.96
CA ARG A 161 -1.88 8.41 -17.18
C ARG A 161 -0.46 8.79 -16.78
N ARG A 162 0.33 7.84 -16.28
CA ARG A 162 1.73 8.06 -15.89
C ARG A 162 2.59 8.48 -17.08
N LEU A 163 2.45 7.81 -18.22
CA LEU A 163 3.13 8.16 -19.47
C LEU A 163 2.73 9.56 -19.97
N LYS A 164 1.44 9.91 -19.88
CA LYS A 164 0.95 11.23 -20.29
C LYS A 164 1.50 12.37 -19.43
N SER A 165 1.68 12.13 -18.12
CA SER A 165 2.29 13.12 -17.22
C SER A 165 3.82 13.15 -17.27
N ALA A 166 4.46 12.14 -17.87
CA ALA A 166 5.91 12.03 -17.92
C ALA A 166 6.51 12.86 -19.06
N ASP A 167 7.69 13.43 -18.82
CA ASP A 167 8.47 14.08 -19.88
C ASP A 167 9.18 13.03 -20.76
N ILE A 168 8.43 12.50 -21.73
CA ILE A 168 8.95 11.52 -22.68
C ILE A 168 10.07 12.11 -23.56
N ALA A 169 10.00 13.42 -23.86
CA ALA A 169 11.03 14.07 -24.66
C ALA A 169 12.36 14.16 -23.89
N GLY A 170 12.32 14.53 -22.61
CA GLY A 170 13.49 14.51 -21.73
C GLY A 170 14.09 13.12 -21.57
N ALA A 171 13.26 12.11 -21.25
CA ALA A 171 13.73 10.73 -21.11
C ALA A 171 14.32 10.17 -22.41
N ALA A 172 13.70 10.45 -23.56
CA ALA A 172 14.24 10.07 -24.87
C ALA A 172 15.56 10.78 -25.16
N ALA A 173 15.69 12.05 -24.77
CA ALA A 173 16.93 12.79 -24.95
C ALA A 173 18.07 12.22 -24.10
N GLU A 174 17.83 11.86 -22.83
CA GLU A 174 18.83 11.22 -21.97
C GLU A 174 19.28 9.87 -22.51
N LEU A 175 18.33 9.01 -22.92
CA LEU A 175 18.64 7.72 -23.52
C LEU A 175 19.46 7.89 -24.81
N LEU A 176 19.07 8.81 -25.70
CA LEU A 176 19.82 9.09 -26.92
C LEU A 176 21.19 9.69 -26.62
N ASP A 177 21.34 10.49 -25.56
CA ASP A 177 22.63 11.04 -25.13
C ASP A 177 23.59 9.90 -24.76
N VAL A 178 23.16 8.96 -23.91
CA VAL A 178 23.96 7.80 -23.49
C VAL A 178 24.36 6.91 -24.66
N LEU A 179 23.44 6.71 -25.62
CA LEU A 179 23.71 5.96 -26.85
C LEU A 179 24.65 6.71 -27.81
N THR A 180 24.62 8.04 -27.79
CA THR A 180 25.47 8.88 -28.64
C THR A 180 26.88 8.99 -28.08
N GLU A 181 27.01 9.19 -26.76
CA GLU A 181 28.29 9.35 -26.05
C GLU A 181 29.20 8.14 -26.18
N ASN A 182 28.64 6.92 -26.09
CA ASN A 182 29.39 5.67 -26.22
C ASN A 182 29.51 5.17 -27.67
N LYS A 183 29.17 5.99 -28.68
CA LYS A 183 29.07 5.58 -30.10
C LYS A 183 28.17 4.37 -30.38
N ARG A 184 27.32 3.96 -29.43
CA ARG A 184 26.40 2.81 -29.59
C ARG A 184 25.33 3.04 -30.65
N HIS A 185 25.05 4.29 -30.99
CA HIS A 185 24.23 4.64 -32.16
C HIS A 185 24.81 4.13 -33.49
N HIS A 186 26.11 3.83 -33.57
CA HIS A 186 26.71 3.15 -34.74
C HIS A 186 26.25 1.70 -34.87
N GLU A 187 26.04 0.97 -33.77
CA GLU A 187 25.52 -0.40 -33.83
C GLU A 187 24.11 -0.43 -34.44
N LEU A 188 23.29 0.56 -34.08
CA LEU A 188 21.95 0.75 -34.67
C LEU A 188 22.04 1.17 -36.14
N LEU A 189 22.97 2.07 -36.49
CA LEU A 189 23.23 2.47 -37.86
C LEU A 189 23.68 1.27 -38.71
N ASP A 190 24.58 0.44 -38.20
CA ASP A 190 25.09 -0.74 -38.88
C ASP A 190 23.99 -1.78 -39.11
N ALA A 191 23.13 -2.02 -38.11
CA ALA A 191 21.96 -2.88 -38.25
C ALA A 191 20.98 -2.34 -39.31
N ALA A 192 20.73 -1.03 -39.32
CA ALA A 192 19.87 -0.38 -40.31
C ALA A 192 20.47 -0.45 -41.71
N LEU A 193 21.77 -0.17 -41.87
CA LEU A 193 22.48 -0.27 -43.14
C LEU A 193 22.53 -1.72 -43.63
N ALA A 194 22.65 -2.71 -42.73
CA ALA A 194 22.59 -4.12 -43.07
C ALA A 194 21.20 -4.54 -43.58
N ALA A 195 20.13 -4.14 -42.88
CA ALA A 195 18.76 -4.41 -43.32
C ALA A 195 18.43 -3.70 -44.65
N LEU A 196 18.90 -2.46 -44.84
CA LEU A 196 18.76 -1.72 -46.09
C LEU A 196 19.53 -2.39 -47.23
N ASP A 197 20.77 -2.83 -46.99
CA ASP A 197 21.54 -3.58 -47.99
C ASP A 197 20.84 -4.88 -48.38
N GLU A 198 20.31 -5.63 -47.42
CA GLU A 198 19.55 -6.85 -47.70
C GLU A 198 18.31 -6.55 -48.54
N LEU A 199 17.51 -5.54 -48.15
CA LEU A 199 16.30 -5.16 -48.86
C LEU A 199 16.60 -4.65 -50.27
N LEU A 200 17.62 -3.79 -50.41
CA LEU A 200 17.98 -3.15 -51.68
C LEU A 200 18.84 -4.03 -52.60
N SER A 201 19.40 -5.13 -52.10
CA SER A 201 20.11 -6.13 -52.92
C SER A 201 19.16 -7.07 -53.68
N ARG A 202 17.86 -7.07 -53.34
CA ARG A 202 16.83 -7.85 -54.04
C ARG A 202 16.51 -7.21 -55.39
N ALA A 203 16.65 -7.99 -56.47
CA ALA A 203 16.43 -7.52 -57.84
C ALA A 203 15.02 -6.93 -58.05
N GLU A 204 14.00 -7.51 -57.40
CA GLU A 204 12.62 -7.02 -57.44
C GLU A 204 12.49 -5.62 -56.82
N THR A 205 13.17 -5.37 -55.69
CA THR A 205 13.16 -4.07 -55.00
C THR A 205 13.91 -3.02 -55.82
N GLN A 206 15.02 -3.37 -56.46
CA GLN A 206 15.76 -2.46 -57.33
C GLN A 206 14.94 -2.07 -58.57
N ALA A 207 14.27 -3.04 -59.21
CA ALA A 207 13.40 -2.78 -60.35
C ALA A 207 12.19 -1.90 -59.98
N TYR A 208 11.57 -2.17 -58.83
CA TYR A 208 10.47 -1.36 -58.30
C TYR A 208 10.91 0.08 -58.01
N LEU A 209 12.02 0.27 -57.30
CA LEU A 209 12.56 1.59 -56.98
C LEU A 209 12.98 2.35 -58.24
N ALA A 210 13.61 1.67 -59.20
CA ALA A 210 13.97 2.29 -60.47
C ALA A 210 12.73 2.74 -61.27
N GLY A 211 11.67 1.93 -61.27
CA GLY A 211 10.38 2.30 -61.87
C GLY A 211 9.74 3.50 -61.18
N GLU A 212 9.84 3.61 -59.85
CA GLU A 212 9.30 4.74 -59.10
C GLU A 212 10.13 6.03 -59.28
N VAL A 213 11.45 5.90 -59.35
CA VAL A 213 12.36 7.00 -59.72
C VAL A 213 12.10 7.48 -61.14
N ALA A 214 11.83 6.56 -62.08
CA ALA A 214 11.51 6.90 -63.46
C ALA A 214 10.18 7.67 -63.61
N LYS A 215 9.22 7.46 -62.71
CA LYS A 215 7.96 8.23 -62.67
C LYS A 215 8.13 9.62 -62.07
N SER A 216 9.16 9.83 -61.27
CA SER A 216 9.37 11.08 -60.53
C SER A 216 10.16 12.11 -61.36
N ALA A 217 9.45 12.80 -62.25
CA ALA A 217 9.98 13.84 -63.13
C ALA A 217 10.85 14.93 -62.43
N PRO A 218 10.51 15.45 -61.22
CA PRO A 218 11.34 16.47 -60.57
C PRO A 218 12.67 15.90 -60.03
N LEU A 219 12.68 14.65 -59.56
CA LEU A 219 13.90 13.96 -59.12
C LEU A 219 14.82 13.70 -60.31
N LEU A 220 14.27 13.19 -61.41
CA LEU A 220 15.01 12.97 -62.67
C LEU A 220 15.65 14.27 -63.17
N LYS A 221 14.90 15.39 -63.17
CA LYS A 221 15.43 16.69 -63.63
C LYS A 221 16.59 17.18 -62.76
N TRP A 222 16.45 17.11 -61.44
CA TRP A 222 17.54 17.48 -60.52
C TRP A 222 18.77 16.58 -60.68
N LEU A 223 18.58 15.28 -60.90
CA LEU A 223 19.66 14.31 -61.18
C LEU A 223 20.31 14.56 -62.55
N SER A 224 19.54 14.95 -63.56
CA SER A 224 20.03 15.31 -64.90
C SER A 224 20.98 16.49 -64.83
N ASP A 225 20.60 17.52 -64.08
CA ASP A 225 21.38 18.75 -63.94
C ASP A 225 22.66 18.51 -63.11
N LEU A 226 22.59 17.63 -62.10
CA LEU A 226 23.71 17.32 -61.22
C LEU A 226 24.77 16.43 -61.91
N PHE A 227 24.35 15.46 -62.72
CA PHE A 227 25.25 14.47 -63.33
C PHE A 227 25.45 14.64 -64.84
N GLN A 228 24.71 15.53 -65.51
CA GLN A 228 24.78 15.77 -66.97
C GLN A 228 24.53 14.52 -67.85
N LEU A 229 23.70 13.57 -67.39
CA LEU A 229 23.30 12.39 -68.16
C LEU A 229 21.87 12.51 -68.71
N LYS A 230 21.63 11.98 -69.92
CA LYS A 230 20.27 11.72 -70.43
C LYS A 230 19.65 10.58 -69.62
N LEU A 231 18.56 10.86 -68.89
CA LEU A 231 17.92 9.87 -68.03
C LEU A 231 16.90 9.02 -68.79
N ASP A 232 17.35 7.85 -69.22
CA ASP A 232 16.49 6.73 -69.63
C ASP A 232 16.21 5.80 -68.43
N GLU A 233 15.33 4.80 -68.60
CA GLU A 233 15.00 3.79 -67.56
C GLU A 233 16.24 3.04 -67.03
N ARG A 234 17.26 2.88 -67.88
CA ARG A 234 18.59 2.34 -67.51
C ARG A 234 19.39 3.25 -66.58
N ALA A 235 19.17 4.57 -66.65
CA ALA A 235 19.79 5.53 -65.75
C ALA A 235 19.18 5.43 -64.34
N ALA A 236 17.86 5.23 -64.23
CA ALA A 236 17.20 5.03 -62.94
C ALA A 236 17.72 3.77 -62.21
N LEU A 237 17.86 2.65 -62.93
CA LEU A 237 18.47 1.43 -62.39
C LEU A 237 19.92 1.66 -61.93
N LYS A 238 20.73 2.34 -62.76
CA LYS A 238 22.12 2.65 -62.43
C LYS A 238 22.26 3.58 -61.23
N ILE A 239 21.31 4.50 -61.03
CA ILE A 239 21.26 5.37 -59.85
C ILE A 239 20.98 4.56 -58.58
N VAL A 240 20.05 3.60 -58.64
CA VAL A 240 19.76 2.70 -57.53
C VAL A 240 20.99 1.82 -57.22
N GLU A 241 21.66 1.27 -58.23
CA GLU A 241 22.93 0.52 -58.04
C GLU A 241 24.02 1.36 -57.37
N VAL A 242 24.22 2.60 -57.83
CA VAL A 242 25.21 3.52 -57.23
C VAL A 242 24.83 3.86 -55.78
N ALA A 243 23.55 4.05 -55.49
CA ALA A 243 23.08 4.30 -54.13
C ALA A 243 23.32 3.09 -53.20
N VAL A 244 23.03 1.87 -53.67
CA VAL A 244 23.31 0.62 -52.92
C VAL A 244 24.81 0.44 -52.70
N GLN A 245 25.62 0.70 -53.72
CA GLN A 245 27.07 0.62 -53.60
C GLN A 245 27.59 1.64 -52.57
N LYS A 246 27.04 2.86 -52.57
CA LYS A 246 27.39 3.88 -51.58
C LYS A 246 26.99 3.48 -50.17
N ILE A 247 25.83 2.85 -49.98
CA ILE A 247 25.39 2.29 -48.69
C ILE A 247 26.37 1.22 -48.19
N LYS A 248 26.84 0.32 -49.08
CA LYS A 248 27.87 -0.68 -48.75
C LYS A 248 29.20 -0.06 -48.35
N GLU A 249 29.64 1.00 -49.06
CA GLU A 249 30.87 1.73 -48.72
C GLU A 249 30.79 2.38 -47.33
N VAL A 250 29.65 2.97 -46.99
CA VAL A 250 29.39 3.54 -45.65
C VAL A 250 29.39 2.46 -44.58
N ARG A 251 28.77 1.31 -44.84
CA ARG A 251 28.77 0.18 -43.91
C ARG A 251 30.17 -0.34 -43.65
N ASN A 252 30.99 -0.51 -44.68
CA ASN A 252 32.31 -1.14 -44.55
C ASN A 252 33.43 -0.19 -44.08
N THR A 253 33.18 1.13 -44.06
CA THR A 253 34.18 2.13 -43.69
C THR A 253 33.73 2.90 -42.46
N GLU A 254 34.37 2.66 -41.32
CA GLU A 254 34.02 3.28 -40.04
C GLU A 254 34.29 4.80 -40.03
N SER A 255 35.33 5.27 -40.73
CA SER A 255 35.69 6.69 -40.86
C SER A 255 35.03 7.40 -42.05
N HIS A 256 33.88 6.91 -42.52
CA HIS A 256 33.22 7.49 -43.70
C HIS A 256 32.59 8.86 -43.35
N ALA A 257 32.75 9.87 -44.21
CA ALA A 257 32.22 11.23 -43.98
C ALA A 257 30.69 11.29 -43.72
N LEU A 258 29.93 10.31 -44.21
CA LEU A 258 28.48 10.19 -43.92
C LEU A 258 28.20 9.71 -42.49
N ARG A 259 29.06 8.87 -41.90
CA ARG A 259 28.97 8.48 -40.49
C ARG A 259 29.26 9.68 -39.59
N GLU A 260 30.29 10.45 -39.88
CA GLU A 260 30.57 11.69 -39.13
C GLU A 260 29.44 12.72 -39.21
N ARG A 261 28.81 12.85 -40.40
CA ARG A 261 27.62 13.69 -40.56
C ARG A 261 26.42 13.17 -39.77
N PHE A 262 26.26 11.85 -39.69
CA PHE A 262 25.24 11.23 -38.86
C PHE A 262 25.49 11.50 -37.38
N ASP A 263 26.74 11.42 -36.90
CA ASP A 263 27.12 11.75 -35.52
C ASP A 263 26.78 13.21 -35.18
N ALA A 264 27.16 14.14 -36.06
CA ALA A 264 26.86 15.56 -35.90
C ALA A 264 25.35 15.82 -35.89
N TYR A 265 24.59 15.12 -36.75
CA TYR A 265 23.14 15.20 -36.79
C TYR A 265 22.50 14.62 -35.52
N ALA A 266 22.92 13.44 -35.07
CA ALA A 266 22.42 12.78 -33.87
C ALA A 266 22.66 13.64 -32.63
N ALA A 267 23.89 14.12 -32.44
CA ALA A 267 24.23 15.02 -31.34
C ALA A 267 23.45 16.34 -31.41
N GLY A 268 23.26 16.90 -32.61
CA GLY A 268 22.43 18.09 -32.83
C GLY A 268 20.96 17.84 -32.51
N PHE A 269 20.43 16.67 -32.88
CA PHE A 269 19.06 16.27 -32.61
C PHE A 269 18.82 16.08 -31.10
N VAL A 270 19.74 15.44 -30.38
CA VAL A 270 19.67 15.30 -28.90
C VAL A 270 19.66 16.67 -28.23
N ARG A 271 20.56 17.58 -28.62
CA ARG A 271 20.59 18.95 -28.09
C ARG A 271 19.28 19.70 -28.34
N ARG A 272 18.70 19.54 -29.53
CA ARG A 272 17.40 20.14 -29.86
C ARG A 272 16.29 19.50 -29.03
N LEU A 273 16.26 18.18 -28.87
CA LEU A 273 15.25 17.51 -28.07
C LEU A 273 15.27 17.95 -26.58
N LYS A 274 16.44 18.33 -26.06
CA LYS A 274 16.58 18.92 -24.71
C LYS A 274 16.09 20.37 -24.63
N ASN A 275 16.42 21.20 -25.61
CA ASN A 275 16.31 22.66 -25.50
C ASN A 275 15.21 23.32 -26.36
N ASP A 276 14.69 22.61 -27.37
CA ASP A 276 13.70 23.12 -28.33
C ASP A 276 12.29 22.69 -27.91
N GLU A 277 11.53 23.62 -27.35
CA GLU A 277 10.18 23.36 -26.85
C GLU A 277 9.23 22.88 -27.96
N ALA A 278 9.38 23.39 -29.19
CA ALA A 278 8.52 22.99 -30.30
C ALA A 278 8.75 21.52 -30.71
N LEU A 279 9.98 21.03 -30.60
CA LEU A 279 10.32 19.63 -30.85
C LEU A 279 9.82 18.72 -29.71
N ARG A 280 9.96 19.16 -28.46
CA ARG A 280 9.45 18.45 -27.27
C ARG A 280 7.94 18.26 -27.34
N GLU A 281 7.22 19.33 -27.64
CA GLU A 281 5.78 19.36 -27.94
C GLU A 281 5.40 18.34 -29.03
N ARG A 282 6.19 18.25 -30.11
CA ARG A 282 5.93 17.30 -31.20
C ARG A 282 6.09 15.85 -30.73
N VAL A 283 7.08 15.57 -29.89
CA VAL A 283 7.27 14.23 -29.29
C VAL A 283 6.13 13.89 -28.34
N HIS A 284 5.67 14.86 -27.53
CA HIS A 284 4.53 14.66 -26.63
C HIS A 284 3.23 14.43 -27.40
N ARG A 285 3.03 15.10 -28.54
CA ARG A 285 1.89 14.81 -29.44
C ARG A 285 1.94 13.40 -30.01
N LEU A 286 3.11 12.96 -30.50
CA LEU A 286 3.29 11.59 -30.98
C LEU A 286 3.02 10.54 -29.89
N ARG A 287 3.47 10.80 -28.66
CA ARG A 287 3.12 9.98 -27.48
C ARG A 287 1.61 9.92 -27.29
N ASP A 288 0.92 11.05 -27.31
CA ASP A 288 -0.52 11.10 -27.07
C ASP A 288 -1.32 10.40 -28.17
N GLU A 289 -0.91 10.54 -29.43
CA GLU A 289 -1.45 9.81 -30.57
C GLU A 289 -1.22 8.29 -30.44
N ALA A 290 -0.02 7.88 -30.04
CA ALA A 290 0.30 6.48 -29.80
C ALA A 290 -0.54 5.89 -28.65
N LEU A 291 -0.69 6.62 -27.54
CA LEU A 291 -1.51 6.22 -26.39
C LEU A 291 -3.00 6.14 -26.73
N ALA A 292 -3.48 6.96 -27.67
CA ALA A 292 -4.85 6.92 -28.16
C ALA A 292 -5.09 5.83 -29.21
N SER A 293 -4.03 5.20 -29.72
CA SER A 293 -4.13 4.19 -30.78
C SER A 293 -4.77 2.89 -30.27
N PRO A 294 -5.88 2.42 -30.89
CA PRO A 294 -6.48 1.13 -30.56
C PRO A 294 -5.53 -0.05 -30.78
N ALA A 295 -4.61 0.06 -31.75
CA ALA A 295 -3.63 -0.98 -32.05
C ALA A 295 -2.63 -1.16 -30.90
N LEU A 296 -2.16 -0.07 -30.29
CA LEU A 296 -1.26 -0.13 -29.14
C LEU A 296 -1.97 -0.73 -27.91
N ALA A 297 -3.23 -0.36 -27.69
CA ALA A 297 -4.04 -0.93 -26.61
C ALA A 297 -4.27 -2.44 -26.79
N ALA A 298 -4.53 -2.89 -28.03
CA ALA A 298 -4.66 -4.31 -28.35
C ALA A 298 -3.34 -5.08 -28.12
N TYR A 299 -2.22 -4.53 -28.59
CA TYR A 299 -0.89 -5.12 -28.38
C TYR A 299 -0.52 -5.22 -26.90
N ALA A 300 -0.69 -4.13 -26.13
CA ALA A 300 -0.46 -4.13 -24.69
C ALA A 300 -1.36 -5.15 -23.97
N GLY A 301 -2.58 -5.35 -24.48
CA GLY A 301 -3.47 -6.43 -24.08
C GLY A 301 -2.89 -7.82 -24.30
N GLY A 302 -2.37 -8.09 -25.50
CA GLY A 302 -1.72 -9.37 -25.82
C GLY A 302 -0.51 -9.66 -24.93
N VAL A 303 0.36 -8.66 -24.72
CA VAL A 303 1.51 -8.78 -23.80
C VAL A 303 1.07 -9.08 -22.36
N TRP A 304 -0.02 -8.47 -21.90
CA TRP A 304 -0.61 -8.76 -20.59
C TRP A 304 -1.12 -10.20 -20.50
N ASP A 305 -1.80 -10.67 -21.53
CA ASP A 305 -2.35 -12.03 -21.59
C ASP A 305 -1.23 -13.09 -21.65
N GLU A 306 -0.14 -12.82 -22.38
CA GLU A 306 1.07 -13.65 -22.40
C GLU A 306 1.77 -13.71 -21.04
N LEU A 307 2.00 -12.55 -20.41
CA LEU A 307 2.58 -12.49 -19.07
C LEU A 307 1.75 -13.29 -18.06
N ARG A 308 0.43 -13.18 -18.14
CA ARG A 308 -0.49 -13.92 -17.29
C ARG A 308 -0.42 -15.42 -17.53
N ALA A 309 -0.45 -15.85 -18.80
CA ALA A 309 -0.33 -17.25 -19.15
C ALA A 309 0.99 -17.85 -18.65
N TRP A 310 2.08 -17.08 -18.74
CA TRP A 310 3.38 -17.47 -18.18
C TRP A 310 3.34 -17.61 -16.65
N LEU A 311 2.78 -16.62 -15.93
CA LEU A 311 2.65 -16.65 -14.47
C LEU A 311 1.76 -17.80 -13.97
N ALA A 312 0.63 -18.06 -14.65
CA ALA A 312 -0.26 -19.17 -14.33
C ALA A 312 0.42 -20.53 -14.57
N ALA A 313 1.13 -20.68 -15.69
CA ALA A 313 1.87 -21.91 -15.99
C ALA A 313 3.00 -22.19 -14.99
N GLU A 314 3.64 -21.15 -14.45
CA GLU A 314 4.64 -21.30 -13.39
C GLU A 314 4.00 -21.72 -12.06
N HIS A 315 2.83 -21.16 -11.72
CA HIS A 315 2.07 -21.54 -10.53
C HIS A 315 1.62 -23.02 -10.58
N ASP A 316 1.05 -23.45 -11.70
CA ASP A 316 0.51 -24.81 -11.88
C ASP A 316 1.60 -25.89 -11.91
N ARG A 317 2.78 -25.57 -12.45
CA ARG A 317 3.87 -26.56 -12.52
C ARG A 317 4.43 -26.93 -11.15
N ARG A 318 4.36 -26.05 -10.15
CA ARG A 318 5.02 -26.29 -8.85
C ARG A 318 4.38 -25.60 -7.62
N PRO A 319 3.10 -25.84 -7.29
CA PRO A 319 2.47 -25.25 -6.09
C PRO A 319 3.18 -25.70 -4.79
N ALA A 320 3.65 -26.95 -4.74
CA ALA A 320 4.44 -27.47 -3.62
C ALA A 320 5.80 -26.78 -3.47
N SER A 321 6.39 -26.25 -4.55
CA SER A 321 7.70 -25.59 -4.48
C SER A 321 7.62 -24.16 -3.94
N LEU A 322 6.56 -23.41 -4.24
CA LEU A 322 6.38 -22.06 -3.71
C LEU A 322 6.09 -22.14 -2.21
N HIS A 323 5.18 -23.04 -1.80
CA HIS A 323 4.91 -23.28 -0.40
C HIS A 323 6.17 -23.69 0.37
N GLN A 324 6.90 -24.72 -0.10
CA GLN A 324 8.15 -25.17 0.53
C GLN A 324 9.24 -24.08 0.55
N ARG A 325 9.38 -23.30 -0.54
CA ARG A 325 10.38 -22.22 -0.63
C ARG A 325 10.03 -21.07 0.31
N VAL A 326 8.75 -20.71 0.43
CA VAL A 326 8.28 -19.70 1.40
C VAL A 326 8.51 -20.18 2.82
N THR A 327 8.13 -21.42 3.15
CA THR A 327 8.40 -22.01 4.48
C THR A 327 9.89 -21.99 4.81
N GLY A 328 10.74 -22.48 3.89
CA GLY A 328 12.20 -22.49 4.09
C GLY A 328 12.80 -21.08 4.20
N THR A 329 12.26 -20.11 3.48
CA THR A 329 12.68 -18.70 3.59
C THR A 329 12.29 -18.11 4.93
N LEU A 330 11.06 -18.34 5.40
CA LEU A 330 10.58 -17.87 6.70
C LEU A 330 11.37 -18.47 7.86
N GLU A 331 11.69 -19.77 7.78
CA GLU A 331 12.55 -20.43 8.75
C GLU A 331 13.99 -19.88 8.72
N SER A 332 14.53 -19.61 7.53
CA SER A 332 15.85 -18.99 7.36
C SER A 332 15.88 -17.56 7.92
N LEU A 333 14.83 -16.78 7.69
CA LEU A 333 14.65 -15.46 8.26
C LEU A 333 14.56 -15.53 9.79
N GLY A 334 13.77 -16.45 10.34
CA GLY A 334 13.70 -16.68 11.79
C GLY A 334 15.04 -17.06 12.41
N ARG A 335 15.85 -17.88 11.71
CA ARG A 335 17.22 -18.23 12.15
C ARG A 335 18.17 -17.05 12.08
N THR A 336 18.11 -16.26 11.01
CA THR A 336 18.94 -15.07 10.81
C THR A 336 18.62 -14.01 11.86
N LEU A 337 17.33 -13.71 12.05
CA LEU A 337 16.84 -12.79 13.08
C LEU A 337 17.25 -13.25 14.48
N ARG A 338 17.24 -14.56 14.78
CA ARG A 338 17.71 -15.07 16.08
C ARG A 338 19.22 -14.88 16.29
N ALA A 339 20.01 -15.03 15.23
CA ALA A 339 21.47 -14.99 15.31
C ALA A 339 22.03 -13.56 15.34
N ASP A 340 21.36 -12.63 14.66
CA ASP A 340 21.83 -11.25 14.50
C ASP A 340 21.16 -10.31 15.52
N ARG A 341 21.95 -9.79 16.46
CA ARG A 341 21.46 -8.83 17.47
C ARG A 341 21.30 -7.42 16.91
N GLU A 342 22.04 -7.05 15.87
CA GLU A 342 21.97 -5.73 15.26
C GLU A 342 20.64 -5.57 14.52
N ILE A 343 20.25 -6.59 13.75
CA ILE A 343 18.94 -6.61 13.07
C ILE A 343 17.79 -6.62 14.09
N GLN A 344 17.92 -7.34 15.21
CA GLN A 344 16.91 -7.31 16.28
C GLN A 344 16.73 -5.91 16.87
N ALA A 345 17.84 -5.24 17.20
CA ALA A 345 17.82 -3.90 17.75
C ALA A 345 17.22 -2.89 16.76
N TRP A 346 17.61 -2.98 15.49
CA TRP A 346 17.04 -2.16 14.42
C TRP A 346 15.52 -2.37 14.27
N LEU A 347 15.05 -3.61 14.30
CA LEU A 347 13.63 -3.93 14.16
C LEU A 347 12.81 -3.41 15.36
N ASP A 348 13.35 -3.56 16.58
CA ASP A 348 12.73 -3.03 17.80
C ASP A 348 12.67 -1.50 17.78
N GLU A 349 13.72 -0.83 17.28
CA GLU A 349 13.75 0.63 17.10
C GLU A 349 12.70 1.10 16.10
N GLN A 350 12.62 0.48 14.91
CA GLN A 350 11.64 0.84 13.88
C GLN A 350 10.19 0.63 14.35
N ILE A 351 9.92 -0.43 15.14
CA ILE A 351 8.60 -0.66 15.72
C ILE A 351 8.25 0.41 16.76
N LEU A 352 9.24 0.86 17.54
CA LEU A 352 9.04 1.94 18.51
C LEU A 352 8.85 3.30 17.82
N GLU A 353 9.57 3.58 16.73
CA GLU A 353 9.38 4.80 15.93
C GLU A 353 8.01 4.85 15.25
N GLY A 354 7.56 3.74 14.66
CA GLY A 354 6.24 3.68 14.01
C GLY A 354 5.06 3.74 14.99
N ALA A 355 5.30 3.47 16.28
CA ALA A 355 4.29 3.54 17.34
C ALA A 355 4.29 4.88 18.11
N ALA A 356 5.30 5.73 17.91
CA ALA A 356 5.40 7.07 18.46
C ALA A 356 4.62 8.07 17.61
#